data_AF-A0AAX3JN85-F1
#
_entry.id   AF-A0AAX3JN85-F1
#
_cell.length_a   1.000
_cell.length_b   1.000
_cell.length_c   1.000
_cell.angle_alpha   90.00
_cell.angle_beta   90.00
_cell.angle_gamma   90.00
#
_symmetry.space_group_name_H-M   'P 1'
#
loop_
_entity.id
_entity.type
_entity.pdbx_description
1 polymer ?
#
loop_
_entity_poly.entity_id
_entity_poly.type
_entity_poly.pdbx_seq_one_letter_code
_entity_poly.pdbx_strand_id
1 'polypeptide(L)'
;MDNDFKDLRKIYSRVLDLLLLKSEELSFEDFNVYLKLLEDILVSKGFGLQDLNVSKAFLLIYYFFGCELKKRGKLLHFDFNKVKSERFNEISIEYSDCMLRDEVLSRDFCVAFNNLIEDVIGYKRLVIGAV
;
A
#
# COMPACT_ATOMS: atom_id res chain seq x y z
N MET A 1 -1.66 -9.38 -21.59
CA MET A 1 -1.95 -8.36 -20.56
C MET A 1 -1.35 -8.88 -19.27
N ASP A 2 -0.15 -8.40 -18.97
CA ASP A 2 0.75 -8.81 -17.88
C ASP A 2 0.13 -8.51 -16.50
N ASN A 3 -0.02 -9.41 -15.51
CA ASN A 3 0.78 -10.48 -14.87
C ASN A 3 1.71 -10.11 -13.71
N ASP A 4 1.59 -8.92 -13.10
CA ASP A 4 2.32 -8.65 -11.85
C ASP A 4 1.54 -8.93 -10.55
N PHE A 5 0.21 -9.00 -10.60
CA PHE A 5 -0.63 -9.47 -9.49
C PHE A 5 -0.79 -11.00 -9.42
N LYS A 6 -0.09 -11.74 -10.29
CA LYS A 6 -0.35 -13.17 -10.51
C LYS A 6 0.03 -14.07 -9.33
N ASP A 7 0.80 -13.54 -8.37
CA ASP A 7 1.14 -14.28 -7.16
C ASP A 7 0.75 -13.50 -5.90
N LEU A 8 -0.55 -13.51 -5.60
CA LEU A 8 -1.09 -12.99 -4.34
C LEU A 8 -0.39 -13.59 -3.12
N ARG A 9 0.16 -14.80 -3.21
CA ARG A 9 0.92 -15.39 -2.09
C ARG A 9 2.24 -14.66 -1.88
N LYS A 10 2.91 -14.23 -2.94
CA LYS A 10 4.13 -13.40 -2.83
C LYS A 10 3.84 -12.06 -2.18
N ILE A 11 2.75 -11.40 -2.56
CA ILE A 11 2.31 -10.14 -1.93
C ILE A 11 2.01 -10.37 -0.45
N TYR A 12 1.25 -11.42 -0.14
CA TYR A 12 0.94 -11.81 1.23
C TYR A 12 2.20 -12.06 2.08
N SER A 13 3.14 -12.87 1.60
CA SER A 13 4.41 -13.13 2.29
C SER A 13 5.17 -11.84 2.55
N ARG A 14 5.24 -10.95 1.56
CA ARG A 14 5.93 -9.67 1.69
C ARG A 14 5.24 -8.73 2.69
N VAL A 15 3.92 -8.74 2.76
CA VAL A 15 3.14 -7.99 3.77
C VAL A 15 3.43 -8.51 5.17
N LEU A 16 3.45 -9.84 5.36
CA LEU A 16 3.82 -10.44 6.65
C LEU A 16 5.24 -10.04 7.07
N ASP A 17 6.21 -10.17 6.18
CA ASP A 17 7.62 -9.88 6.46
C ASP A 17 7.86 -8.41 6.83
N LEU A 18 7.18 -7.49 6.14
CA LEU A 18 7.29 -6.07 6.42
C LEU A 18 6.58 -5.70 7.71
N LEU A 19 5.36 -6.21 7.95
CA LEU A 19 4.60 -5.92 9.17
C LEU A 19 5.07 -6.72 10.40
N LEU A 20 6.06 -7.60 10.25
CA LEU A 20 6.58 -8.49 11.30
C LEU A 20 5.51 -9.41 11.87
N LEU A 21 4.61 -9.89 11.01
CA LEU A 21 3.50 -10.75 11.37
C LEU A 21 3.79 -12.20 11.02
N LYS A 22 3.26 -13.11 11.81
CA LYS A 22 3.13 -14.53 11.48
C LYS A 22 1.82 -14.77 10.74
N SER A 23 1.74 -15.87 10.00
CA SER A 23 0.50 -16.32 9.35
C SER A 23 -0.65 -16.64 10.33
N GLU A 24 -0.33 -16.82 11.61
CA GLU A 24 -1.31 -17.00 12.70
C GLU A 24 -1.99 -15.66 13.06
N GLU A 25 -1.33 -14.53 12.83
CA GLU A 25 -1.83 -13.19 13.17
C GLU A 25 -2.67 -12.60 12.03
N LEU A 26 -2.30 -12.95 10.79
CA LEU A 26 -3.01 -12.66 9.55
C LEU A 26 -2.92 -13.88 8.64
N SER A 27 -4.00 -14.66 8.54
CA SER A 27 -4.07 -15.81 7.64
C SER A 27 -4.18 -15.35 6.17
N PHE A 28 -3.95 -16.28 5.24
CA PHE A 28 -4.13 -15.98 3.82
C PHE A 28 -5.61 -15.74 3.49
N GLU A 29 -6.53 -16.41 4.18
CA GLU A 29 -7.96 -16.18 4.07
C GLU A 29 -8.34 -14.77 4.54
N ASP A 30 -7.87 -14.36 5.73
CA ASP A 30 -8.09 -13.01 6.26
C ASP A 30 -7.50 -11.96 5.31
N PHE A 31 -6.31 -12.24 4.76
CA PHE A 31 -5.68 -11.40 3.76
C PHE A 31 -6.58 -11.20 2.54
N ASN A 32 -7.16 -12.26 1.98
CA ASN A 32 -8.05 -12.10 0.82
C ASN A 32 -9.33 -11.32 1.16
N VAL A 33 -9.86 -11.45 2.38
CA VAL A 33 -11.01 -10.66 2.83
C VAL A 33 -10.67 -9.17 2.90
N TYR A 34 -9.53 -8.82 3.50
CA TYR A 34 -9.07 -7.43 3.56
C TYR A 34 -8.72 -6.87 2.19
N LEU A 35 -8.10 -7.67 1.32
CA LEU A 35 -7.77 -7.26 -0.05
C LEU A 35 -9.04 -6.92 -0.84
N LYS A 36 -10.08 -7.74 -0.71
CA LYS A 36 -11.38 -7.45 -1.34
C LYS A 36 -12.02 -6.17 -0.81
N LEU A 37 -11.94 -5.93 0.51
CA LEU A 37 -12.41 -4.67 1.09
C LEU A 37 -11.65 -3.47 0.55
N LEU A 38 -10.32 -3.58 0.37
CA LEU A 38 -9.53 -2.55 -0.27
C LEU A 38 -10.01 -2.31 -1.70
N GLU A 39 -10.18 -3.36 -2.50
CA GLU A 39 -10.70 -3.25 -3.87
C GLU A 39 -12.05 -2.53 -3.92
N ASP A 40 -13.00 -2.89 -3.04
CA ASP A 40 -14.30 -2.23 -2.94
C ASP A 40 -14.17 -0.73 -2.59
N ILE A 41 -13.24 -0.37 -1.70
CA ILE A 41 -12.94 1.03 -1.36
C ILE A 41 -12.38 1.78 -2.57
N LEU A 42 -11.44 1.19 -3.31
CA LEU A 42 -10.88 1.85 -4.50
C LEU A 42 -11.93 2.02 -5.59
N VAL A 43 -12.75 1.00 -5.84
CA VAL A 43 -13.85 1.03 -6.81
C VAL A 43 -14.83 2.15 -6.45
N SER A 44 -15.16 2.34 -5.18
CA SER A 44 -16.02 3.45 -4.72
C SER A 44 -15.42 4.84 -5.00
N LYS A 45 -14.10 4.92 -5.13
CA LYS A 45 -13.34 6.13 -5.48
C LYS A 45 -13.04 6.23 -6.98
N GLY A 46 -13.55 5.28 -7.79
CA GLY A 46 -13.49 5.32 -9.25
C GLY A 46 -12.18 4.82 -9.86
N PHE A 47 -11.42 3.96 -9.18
CA PHE A 47 -10.25 3.29 -9.74
C PHE A 47 -10.05 1.90 -9.14
N GLY A 48 -9.35 1.00 -9.84
CA GLY A 48 -8.98 -0.31 -9.33
C GLY A 48 -7.47 -0.44 -9.08
N LEU A 49 -7.08 -1.50 -8.38
CA LEU A 49 -5.66 -1.82 -8.14
C LEU A 49 -4.90 -2.03 -9.46
N GLN A 50 -5.57 -2.56 -10.49
CA GLN A 50 -5.03 -2.76 -11.83
C GLN A 50 -4.70 -1.47 -12.58
N ASP A 51 -5.26 -0.32 -12.15
CA ASP A 51 -4.99 0.98 -12.77
C ASP A 51 -3.67 1.58 -12.24
N LEU A 52 -3.01 0.89 -11.30
CA LEU A 52 -1.80 1.33 -10.62
C LEU A 52 -0.60 0.52 -11.05
N ASN A 53 0.58 1.15 -11.03
CA ASN A 53 1.82 0.38 -11.14
C ASN A 53 1.99 -0.51 -9.90
N VAL A 54 2.80 -1.56 -10.06
CA VAL A 54 3.03 -2.59 -9.03
C VAL A 54 3.44 -1.99 -7.70
N SER A 55 4.32 -0.99 -7.71
CA SER A 55 4.81 -0.33 -6.49
C SER A 55 3.71 0.42 -5.74
N LYS A 56 2.87 1.20 -6.44
CA LYS A 56 1.74 1.92 -5.82
C LYS A 56 0.65 0.97 -5.34
N ALA A 57 0.35 -0.05 -6.12
CA ALA A 57 -0.55 -1.13 -5.73
C ALA A 57 -0.09 -1.81 -4.44
N PHE A 58 1.17 -2.23 -4.38
CA PHE A 58 1.75 -2.84 -3.19
C PHE A 58 1.72 -1.92 -1.98
N LEU A 59 2.08 -0.64 -2.14
CA LEU A 59 2.05 0.33 -1.05
C LEU A 59 0.64 0.58 -0.52
N LEU A 60 -0.37 0.63 -1.38
CA LEU A 60 -1.76 0.74 -0.94
C LEU A 60 -2.19 -0.47 -0.11
N ILE A 61 -1.89 -1.68 -0.58
CA ILE A 61 -2.14 -2.92 0.16
C ILE A 61 -1.42 -2.84 1.51
N TYR A 62 -0.13 -2.57 1.49
CA TYR A 62 0.70 -2.51 2.68
C TYR A 62 0.18 -1.50 3.72
N TYR A 63 -0.14 -0.27 3.31
CA TYR A 63 -0.67 0.76 4.21
C TYR A 63 -2.08 0.45 4.70
N PHE A 64 -2.94 -0.08 3.83
CA PHE A 64 -4.29 -0.50 4.21
C PHE A 64 -4.25 -1.58 5.31
N PHE A 65 -3.44 -2.62 5.11
CA PHE A 65 -3.30 -3.71 6.06
C PHE A 65 -2.70 -3.24 7.39
N GLY A 66 -1.64 -2.43 7.33
CA GLY A 66 -1.08 -1.83 8.54
C GLY A 66 -2.11 -0.99 9.31
N CYS A 67 -2.98 -0.27 8.61
CA CYS A 67 -4.04 0.54 9.22
C CYS A 67 -5.10 -0.34 9.89
N GLU A 68 -5.62 -1.34 9.18
CA GLU A 68 -6.67 -2.23 9.70
C GLU A 68 -6.20 -3.07 10.89
N LEU A 69 -4.97 -3.60 10.83
CA LEU A 69 -4.40 -4.38 11.92
C LEU A 69 -4.08 -3.50 13.13
N LYS A 70 -3.61 -2.26 12.92
CA LYS A 70 -3.40 -1.29 14.00
C LYS A 70 -4.71 -0.94 14.70
N LYS A 71 -5.78 -0.64 13.95
CA LYS A 71 -7.12 -0.34 14.51
C LYS A 71 -7.66 -1.48 15.37
N ARG A 72 -7.34 -2.72 15.03
CA ARG A 72 -7.79 -3.94 15.73
C ARG A 72 -6.86 -4.36 16.88
N GLY A 73 -5.79 -3.61 17.16
CA GLY A 73 -4.81 -3.95 18.19
C GLY A 73 -3.96 -5.18 17.86
N LYS A 74 -3.96 -5.63 16.60
CA LYS A 74 -3.17 -6.79 16.14
C LYS A 74 -1.75 -6.43 15.71
N LEU A 75 -1.47 -5.14 15.48
CA LEU A 75 -0.14 -4.66 15.12
C LEU A 75 0.46 -3.86 16.29
N LEU A 76 1.15 -4.57 17.21
CA LEU A 76 1.67 -4.00 18.45
C LEU A 76 3.11 -3.46 18.32
N HIS A 77 3.93 -4.10 17.48
CA HIS A 77 5.32 -3.73 17.26
C HIS A 77 5.62 -3.68 15.77
N PHE A 78 5.82 -2.47 15.25
CA PHE A 78 6.11 -2.26 13.83
C PHE A 78 7.21 -1.21 13.66
N ASP A 79 8.15 -1.48 12.74
CA ASP A 79 9.27 -0.58 12.42
C ASP A 79 9.14 -0.01 11.00
N PHE A 80 8.75 1.27 10.92
CA PHE A 80 8.67 2.03 9.67
C PHE A 80 10.01 2.12 8.92
N ASN A 81 11.14 1.93 9.59
CA ASN A 81 12.46 2.05 8.96
C ASN A 81 12.76 0.90 7.99
N LYS A 82 12.18 -0.29 8.21
CA LYS A 82 12.39 -1.49 7.36
C LYS A 82 11.78 -1.32 5.96
N VAL A 83 10.63 -0.64 5.87
CA VAL A 83 9.99 -0.30 4.59
C VAL A 83 10.81 0.73 3.84
N LYS A 84 11.38 1.70 4.56
CA LYS A 84 12.23 2.75 3.97
C LYS A 84 13.44 2.12 3.29
N SER A 85 14.08 1.11 3.90
CA SER A 85 15.21 0.40 3.28
C SER A 85 14.83 -0.44 2.06
N GLU A 86 13.66 -1.09 2.05
CA GLU A 86 13.19 -1.80 0.84
C GLU A 86 12.88 -0.84 -0.30
N ARG A 87 12.27 0.32 0.01
CA ARG A 87 12.08 1.41 -0.94
C ARG A 87 13.41 1.88 -1.53
N PHE A 88 14.48 2.01 -0.76
CA PHE A 88 15.78 2.42 -1.32
C PHE A 88 16.44 1.34 -2.20
N ASN A 89 16.19 0.05 -1.95
CA ASN A 89 16.74 -1.04 -2.76
C ASN A 89 15.96 -1.29 -4.06
N GLU A 90 14.65 -1.04 -4.11
CA GLU A 90 13.83 -1.18 -5.34
C GLU A 90 13.60 0.15 -6.09
N ILE A 91 13.77 1.31 -5.43
CA ILE A 91 13.50 2.66 -5.95
C ILE A 91 14.79 3.51 -5.99
N SER A 92 15.95 2.89 -6.19
CA SER A 92 17.19 3.63 -6.51
C SER A 92 17.26 4.12 -7.96
N ILE A 93 16.16 4.02 -8.72
CA ILE A 93 16.08 4.52 -10.10
C ILE A 93 14.83 5.39 -10.22
N GLU A 94 15.06 6.70 -10.27
CA GLU A 94 14.19 7.72 -10.89
C GLU A 94 12.85 8.05 -10.22
N TYR A 95 12.88 8.66 -9.03
CA TYR A 95 11.87 9.66 -8.70
C TYR A 95 12.56 10.94 -8.23
N SER A 96 12.42 11.99 -9.03
CA SER A 96 12.93 13.34 -8.74
C SER A 96 12.51 13.78 -7.34
N ASP A 97 13.51 14.17 -6.54
CA ASP A 97 13.53 14.58 -5.12
C ASP A 97 12.49 15.63 -4.65
N CYS A 98 11.56 16.08 -5.48
CA CYS A 98 10.57 17.09 -5.09
C CYS A 98 9.33 16.53 -4.37
N MET A 99 9.00 15.24 -4.52
CA MET A 99 7.80 14.63 -3.91
C MET A 99 8.09 13.94 -2.55
N LEU A 100 9.36 13.75 -2.21
CA LEU A 100 9.77 13.02 -1.00
C LEU A 100 9.81 13.88 0.27
N ARG A 101 9.62 15.20 0.17
CA ARG A 101 9.65 16.08 1.35
C ARG A 101 8.41 15.97 2.23
N ASP A 102 7.26 15.60 1.66
CA ASP A 102 6.00 15.43 2.41
C ASP A 102 5.71 13.98 2.83
N GLU A 103 6.48 12.99 2.36
CA GLU A 103 6.42 11.62 2.88
C GLU A 103 7.04 11.49 4.29
N VAL A 104 7.71 12.54 4.76
CA VAL A 104 8.06 12.68 6.17
C VAL A 104 6.78 13.09 6.91
N LEU A 105 6.34 12.28 7.88
CA LEU A 105 5.36 12.61 8.95
C LEU A 105 4.01 11.89 8.89
N SER A 106 4.04 10.57 8.68
CA SER A 106 3.09 9.76 9.44
C SER A 106 3.70 8.43 9.84
N ARG A 107 3.95 8.25 11.15
CA ARG A 107 4.11 6.92 11.77
C ARG A 107 2.77 6.19 11.92
N ASP A 108 1.80 6.54 11.09
CA ASP A 108 0.44 6.06 11.09
C ASP A 108 0.05 5.57 9.69
N PHE A 109 -0.18 4.27 9.61
CA PHE A 109 -0.58 3.59 8.40
C PHE A 109 -1.87 4.14 7.79
N CYS A 110 -2.82 4.58 8.60
CA CYS A 110 -4.10 5.09 8.11
C CYS A 110 -3.92 6.44 7.40
N VAL A 111 -3.08 7.31 7.95
CA VAL A 111 -2.73 8.58 7.29
C VAL A 111 -1.92 8.32 6.02
N ALA A 112 -0.93 7.42 6.05
CA ALA A 112 -0.16 7.06 4.87
C ALA A 112 -1.04 6.46 3.75
N PHE A 113 -2.00 5.62 4.12
CA PHE A 113 -3.01 5.09 3.20
C PHE A 113 -3.87 6.19 2.59
N ASN A 114 -4.43 7.08 3.42
CA ASN A 114 -5.27 8.17 2.94
C ASN A 114 -4.51 9.12 2.02
N ASN A 115 -3.27 9.49 2.36
CA ASN A 115 -2.44 10.34 1.52
C ASN A 115 -2.16 9.69 0.16
N LEU A 116 -1.79 8.40 0.14
CA LEU A 116 -1.52 7.69 -1.11
C LEU A 116 -2.78 7.55 -1.99
N ILE A 117 -3.96 7.36 -1.38
CA ILE A 117 -5.25 7.38 -2.09
C ILE A 117 -5.46 8.76 -2.76
N GLU A 118 -5.28 9.85 -2.02
CA GLU A 118 -5.48 11.20 -2.54
C GLU A 118 -4.46 11.55 -3.63
N ASP A 119 -3.20 11.11 -3.50
CA ASP A 119 -2.17 11.30 -4.54
C ASP A 119 -2.52 10.56 -5.84
N VAL A 120 -3.01 9.32 -5.72
CA VAL A 120 -3.46 8.51 -6.86
C VAL A 120 -4.67 9.17 -7.55
N ILE A 121 -5.62 9.68 -6.77
CA ILE A 121 -6.79 10.39 -7.30
C ILE A 121 -6.39 11.72 -7.95
N GLY A 122 -5.54 12.51 -7.29
CA GLY A 122 -5.04 13.79 -7.76
C GLY A 122 -4.31 13.66 -9.09
N TYR A 123 -3.47 12.64 -9.23
CA TYR A 123 -2.80 12.32 -10.49
C TYR A 123 -3.79 11.98 -11.61
N LYS A 124 -4.83 11.19 -11.32
CA LYS A 124 -5.87 10.85 -12.31
C LYS A 124 -6.63 12.10 -12.79
N ARG A 125 -6.93 13.05 -11.89
CA ARG A 125 -7.59 14.33 -12.25
C ARG A 125 -6.71 15.21 -13.13
N LEU A 126 -5.40 15.24 -12.89
CA LEU A 126 -4.43 15.99 -13.71
C LEU A 126 -4.29 15.38 -15.11
N VAL A 127 -4.27 14.06 -15.23
CA VAL A 127 -4.15 13.36 -16.54
C VAL A 127 -5.43 13.46 -17.38
N ILE A 128 -6.60 13.56 -16.74
CA ILE A 128 -7.89 13.71 -17.46
C ILE A 128 -8.13 15.16 -17.92
N GLY A 129 -7.28 16.13 -17.53
CA GLY A 129 -7.44 17.51 -18.00
C GLY A 129 -8.77 18.11 -17.56
N ALA A 130 -9.02 18.19 -16.25
CA ALA A 130 -10.08 19.04 -15.75
C ALA A 130 -9.60 20.50 -15.79
N VAL A 131 -10.06 21.23 -16.83
CA VAL A 131 -10.14 22.70 -16.86
C VAL A 131 -11.23 23.14 -15.89
#